data_AF-A0A7Y1TTL8-F1
#
_entry.id   AF-A0A7Y1TTL8-F1
#
_cell.length_a   1.000
_cell.length_b   1.000
_cell.length_c   1.000
_cell.angle_alpha   90.00
_cell.angle_beta   90.00
_cell.angle_gamma   90.00
#
_symmetry.space_group_name_H-M   'P 1'
#
loop_
_entity.id
_entity.type
_entity.pdbx_description
1 polymer ?
#
loop_
_entity_poly.entity_id
_entity_poly.type
_entity_poly.pdbx_seq_one_letter_code
_entity_poly.pdbx_strand_id
1 'polypeptide(L)'
;MLTRESPELQAVCRRWLTAVAEADSATIANLYSRTATATYLGSDNEEFWVGRDVGVAVARHWAEVAETLGASITETAEIDAYENGPTGWGLIRTAVSFADLGPFPFRITLVFVLDDGAWRIAQTHNSVAADNFENVGVPLTTTLEDLVDALDDESESRLRSAVPQGTVTLMFTDIEDSTKMATRLGDQAWSSLIRHHDRTIDDIAGKNGGVLVKTLGDGAMVAFNSTRDAVTAAREVQSAFQAAVDGTEIRARIGLHVGDAVRTGDDYLGLAVNKAARIAAAARGGETLISDAVRMLLGEASEIAFGEPFDTDLKGLSGTHTLMLLR
;
A
#
# COMPACT_ATOMS: atom_id res chain seq x y z
N MET A 1 -2.37 -28.89 11.44
CA MET A 1 -1.86 -28.30 12.68
C MET A 1 -2.53 -26.94 12.81
N LEU A 2 -3.19 -26.65 13.94
CA LEU A 2 -4.00 -25.43 14.10
C LEU A 2 -3.14 -24.38 14.80
N THR A 3 -3.02 -23.20 14.21
CA THR A 3 -2.41 -22.03 14.86
C THR A 3 -3.21 -21.68 16.11
N ARG A 4 -2.51 -21.35 17.22
CA ARG A 4 -3.13 -20.92 18.48
C ARG A 4 -2.35 -19.77 19.10
N GLU A 5 -3.02 -18.97 19.93
CA GLU A 5 -2.35 -18.00 20.80
C GLU A 5 -1.37 -18.71 21.74
N SER A 6 -0.22 -18.09 21.97
CA SER A 6 0.87 -18.63 22.78
C SER A 6 1.26 -17.67 23.91
N PRO A 7 0.74 -17.89 25.13
CA PRO A 7 1.18 -17.14 26.32
C PRO A 7 2.68 -17.31 26.60
N GLU A 8 3.27 -18.44 26.22
CA GLU A 8 4.69 -18.71 26.34
C GLU A 8 5.50 -17.77 25.44
N LEU A 9 5.15 -17.67 24.16
CA LEU A 9 5.83 -16.75 23.23
C LEU A 9 5.60 -15.29 23.60
N GLN A 10 4.41 -14.92 24.12
CA GLN A 10 4.20 -13.58 24.68
C GLN A 10 5.17 -13.29 25.83
N ALA A 11 5.45 -14.27 26.70
CA ALA A 11 6.42 -14.12 27.78
C ALA A 11 7.85 -13.98 27.25
N VAL A 12 8.22 -14.71 26.19
CA VAL A 12 9.52 -14.55 25.51
C VAL A 12 9.65 -13.15 24.91
N CYS A 13 8.61 -12.62 24.26
CA CYS A 13 8.58 -11.26 23.72
C CYS A 13 8.78 -10.20 24.82
N ARG A 14 8.07 -10.33 25.96
CA ARG A 14 8.26 -9.43 27.12
C ARG A 14 9.69 -9.49 27.64
N ARG A 15 10.24 -10.69 27.80
CA ARG A 15 11.61 -10.89 28.25
C ARG A 15 12.63 -10.26 27.30
N TRP A 16 12.41 -10.35 26.00
CA TRP A 16 13.25 -9.70 25.00
C TRP A 16 13.22 -8.17 25.16
N LEU A 17 12.03 -7.57 25.29
CA LEU A 17 11.87 -6.13 25.50
C LEU A 17 12.55 -5.65 26.78
N THR A 18 12.35 -6.36 27.89
CA THR A 18 13.01 -6.04 29.17
C THR A 18 14.53 -6.11 29.03
N ALA A 19 15.06 -7.15 28.39
CA ALA A 19 16.50 -7.29 28.20
C ALA A 19 17.09 -6.18 27.33
N VAL A 20 16.37 -5.72 26.30
CA VAL A 20 16.76 -4.55 25.49
C VAL A 20 16.75 -3.28 26.35
N ALA A 21 15.68 -3.02 27.10
CA ALA A 21 15.56 -1.84 27.94
C ALA A 21 16.62 -1.75 29.06
N GLU A 22 17.07 -2.90 29.57
CA GLU A 22 18.10 -3.00 30.62
C GLU A 22 19.52 -3.17 30.05
N ALA A 23 19.69 -3.17 28.72
CA ALA A 23 20.94 -3.49 28.03
C ALA A 23 21.56 -4.84 28.48
N ASP A 24 20.73 -5.82 28.85
CA ASP A 24 21.15 -7.18 29.22
C ASP A 24 21.53 -7.99 27.98
N SER A 25 22.75 -7.74 27.52
CA SER A 25 23.35 -8.42 26.36
C SER A 25 23.35 -9.95 26.50
N ALA A 26 23.51 -10.47 27.72
CA ALA A 26 23.56 -11.91 27.95
C ALA A 26 22.19 -12.55 27.75
N THR A 27 21.12 -11.93 28.24
CA THR A 27 19.76 -12.41 28.00
C THR A 27 19.41 -12.29 26.52
N ILE A 28 19.69 -11.16 25.86
CA ILE A 28 19.41 -10.98 24.42
C ILE A 28 20.07 -12.11 23.61
N ALA A 29 21.39 -12.29 23.75
CA ALA A 29 22.12 -13.30 22.97
C ALA A 29 21.60 -14.73 23.22
N ASN A 30 21.14 -15.03 24.44
CA ASN A 30 20.57 -16.33 24.78
C ASN A 30 19.17 -16.55 24.20
N LEU A 31 18.40 -15.52 23.86
CA LEU A 31 17.07 -15.71 23.27
C LEU A 31 17.14 -16.11 21.79
N TYR A 32 18.24 -15.88 21.09
CA TYR A 32 18.38 -16.17 19.66
C TYR A 32 18.78 -17.61 19.35
N SER A 33 18.35 -18.07 18.19
CA SER A 33 18.78 -19.32 17.58
C SER A 33 20.25 -19.21 17.13
N ARG A 34 21.00 -20.31 17.25
CA ARG A 34 22.40 -20.41 16.78
C ARG A 34 22.49 -21.09 15.41
N THR A 35 21.41 -21.08 14.65
CA THR A 35 21.35 -21.62 13.29
C THR A 35 21.99 -20.65 12.30
N ALA A 36 22.46 -21.17 11.17
CA ALA A 36 23.06 -20.32 10.12
C ALA A 36 22.02 -19.42 9.41
N THR A 37 20.74 -19.67 9.64
CA THR A 37 19.61 -18.93 9.07
C THR A 37 19.02 -17.91 10.04
N ALA A 38 19.58 -17.79 11.25
CA ALA A 38 19.13 -16.78 12.20
C ALA A 38 19.35 -15.39 11.56
N THR A 39 18.31 -14.55 11.57
CA THR A 39 18.29 -13.29 10.81
C THR A 39 17.85 -12.13 11.68
N TYR A 40 18.47 -10.98 11.49
CA TYR A 40 18.03 -9.71 12.04
C TYR A 40 17.85 -8.72 10.89
N LEU A 41 16.69 -8.09 10.86
CA LEU A 41 16.37 -6.96 10.00
C LEU A 41 16.06 -5.78 10.91
N GLY A 42 16.92 -4.79 10.91
CA GLY A 42 16.69 -3.54 11.61
C GLY A 42 15.98 -2.50 10.75
N SER A 43 15.87 -1.29 11.29
CA SER A 43 15.24 -0.17 10.58
C SER A 43 16.20 0.56 9.63
N ASP A 44 17.51 0.37 9.80
CA ASP A 44 18.53 0.92 8.90
C ASP A 44 18.88 -0.08 7.78
N ASN A 45 19.25 0.43 6.60
CA ASN A 45 19.62 -0.37 5.43
C ASN A 45 20.83 -1.29 5.68
N GLU A 46 21.74 -0.93 6.59
CA GLU A 46 22.90 -1.74 6.95
C GLU A 46 22.58 -2.81 8.01
N GLU A 47 21.38 -2.78 8.58
CA GLU A 47 20.93 -3.71 9.63
C GLU A 47 20.32 -4.99 9.05
N PHE A 48 21.01 -5.59 8.08
CA PHE A 48 20.65 -6.89 7.51
C PHE A 48 21.70 -7.94 7.89
N TRP A 49 21.45 -8.70 8.95
CA TRP A 49 22.43 -9.65 9.50
C TRP A 49 21.91 -11.07 9.45
N VAL A 50 22.76 -12.00 9.02
CA VAL A 50 22.43 -13.43 8.92
C VAL A 50 23.58 -14.25 9.50
N GLY A 51 23.24 -15.25 10.31
CA GLY A 51 24.22 -16.25 10.78
C GLY A 51 24.08 -16.61 12.26
N ARG A 52 24.96 -17.52 12.70
CA ARG A 52 24.87 -18.15 14.03
C ARG A 52 25.09 -17.19 15.19
N ASP A 53 25.79 -16.09 14.94
CA ASP A 53 26.17 -15.10 15.95
C ASP A 53 25.26 -13.86 15.92
N VAL A 54 24.14 -13.90 15.17
CA VAL A 54 23.19 -12.77 15.11
C VAL A 54 22.72 -12.35 16.50
N GLY A 55 22.44 -13.28 17.40
CA GLY A 55 22.08 -12.95 18.79
C GLY A 55 23.13 -12.12 19.53
N VAL A 56 24.42 -12.39 19.29
CA VAL A 56 25.53 -11.63 19.88
C VAL A 56 25.65 -10.25 19.23
N ALA A 57 25.47 -10.17 17.91
CA ALA A 57 25.47 -8.91 17.19
C ALA A 57 24.31 -7.98 17.64
N VAL A 58 23.10 -8.53 17.78
CA VAL A 58 21.92 -7.80 18.28
C VAL A 58 22.14 -7.32 19.72
N ALA A 59 22.68 -8.18 20.58
CA ALA A 59 22.99 -7.80 21.96
C ALA A 59 23.96 -6.62 22.03
N ARG A 60 25.03 -6.65 21.23
CA ARG A 60 26.00 -5.55 21.13
C ARG A 60 25.36 -4.28 20.60
N HIS A 61 24.60 -4.38 19.51
CA HIS A 61 23.95 -3.24 18.88
C HIS A 61 23.03 -2.50 19.85
N TRP A 62 22.15 -3.21 20.56
CA TRP A 62 21.24 -2.57 21.52
C TRP A 62 21.96 -1.99 22.74
N ALA A 63 23.07 -2.60 23.18
CA ALA A 63 23.92 -2.01 24.22
C ALA A 63 24.59 -0.71 23.74
N GLU A 64 25.13 -0.68 22.52
CA GLU A 64 25.72 0.54 21.92
C GLU A 64 24.67 1.64 21.73
N VAL A 65 23.46 1.29 21.30
CA VAL A 65 22.32 2.22 21.16
C VAL A 65 21.90 2.80 22.53
N ALA A 66 21.81 1.95 23.56
CA ALA A 66 21.50 2.41 24.92
C ALA A 66 22.57 3.35 25.48
N GLU A 67 23.85 3.03 25.28
CA GLU A 67 24.98 3.85 25.74
C GLU A 67 25.08 5.19 24.97
N THR A 68 24.90 5.16 23.64
CA THR A 68 25.14 6.31 22.76
C THR A 68 23.94 7.25 22.70
N LEU A 69 22.72 6.72 22.64
CA LEU A 69 21.50 7.50 22.42
C LEU A 69 20.61 7.61 23.66
N GLY A 70 20.98 6.95 24.78
CA GLY A 70 20.16 6.92 25.99
C GLY A 70 18.78 6.30 25.73
N ALA A 71 18.73 5.28 24.86
CA ALA A 71 17.49 4.65 24.44
C ALA A 71 16.76 4.04 25.63
N SER A 72 15.46 4.32 25.76
CA SER A 72 14.58 3.68 26.71
C SER A 72 13.27 3.28 26.02
N ILE A 73 12.82 2.05 26.27
CA ILE A 73 11.50 1.60 25.85
C ILE A 73 10.52 2.12 26.91
N THR A 74 9.76 3.16 26.56
CA THR A 74 9.09 4.05 27.52
C THR A 74 7.61 3.73 27.75
N GLU A 75 6.97 2.93 26.89
CA GLU A 75 5.54 2.63 26.96
C GLU A 75 5.20 1.14 27.15
N THR A 76 3.96 0.88 27.54
CA THR A 76 3.42 -0.49 27.66
C THR A 76 3.32 -1.11 26.27
N ALA A 77 4.05 -2.21 26.04
CA ALA A 77 4.00 -2.91 24.76
C ALA A 77 2.73 -3.77 24.62
N GLU A 78 2.05 -3.62 23.49
CA GLU A 78 1.04 -4.58 23.04
C GLU A 78 1.73 -5.78 22.39
N ILE A 79 1.39 -7.00 22.81
CA ILE A 79 2.06 -8.22 22.36
C ILE A 79 1.02 -9.27 21.99
N ASP A 80 0.97 -9.60 20.70
CA ASP A 80 0.24 -10.73 20.15
C ASP A 80 1.24 -11.82 19.80
N ALA A 81 1.03 -13.06 20.23
CA ALA A 81 1.93 -14.15 19.86
C ALA A 81 1.18 -15.45 19.62
N TYR A 82 1.63 -16.18 18.62
CA TYR A 82 0.98 -17.38 18.11
C TYR A 82 2.01 -18.47 17.85
N GLU A 83 1.57 -19.71 17.97
CA GLU A 83 2.39 -20.88 17.67
C GLU A 83 1.64 -21.86 16.76
N ASN A 84 2.41 -22.56 15.95
CA ASN A 84 1.98 -23.65 15.11
C ASN A 84 3.05 -24.74 15.15
N GLY A 85 2.93 -25.62 16.15
CA GLY A 85 3.89 -26.71 16.35
C GLY A 85 5.26 -26.22 16.79
N PRO A 86 6.35 -26.58 16.09
CA PRO A 86 7.71 -26.18 16.45
C PRO A 86 8.06 -24.76 15.98
N THR A 87 7.08 -23.99 15.50
CA THR A 87 7.27 -22.63 15.00
C THR A 87 6.27 -21.69 15.64
N GLY A 88 6.62 -20.41 15.74
CA GLY A 88 5.71 -19.38 16.22
C GLY A 88 6.17 -17.99 15.83
N TRP A 89 5.35 -16.99 16.13
CA TRP A 89 5.68 -15.60 15.88
C TRP A 89 5.05 -14.70 16.94
N GLY A 90 5.71 -13.57 17.21
CA GLY A 90 5.26 -12.52 18.09
C GLY A 90 5.25 -11.19 17.37
N LEU A 91 4.21 -10.41 17.58
CA LEU A 91 4.00 -9.06 17.06
C LEU A 91 3.99 -8.12 18.25
N ILE A 92 4.87 -7.15 18.24
CA ILE A 92 5.03 -6.19 19.33
C ILE A 92 4.80 -4.79 18.76
N ARG A 93 3.92 -4.02 19.39
CA ARG A 93 3.75 -2.58 19.15
C ARG A 93 4.09 -1.84 20.43
N THR A 94 5.05 -0.91 20.35
CA THR A 94 5.56 -0.15 21.49
C THR A 94 6.02 1.24 21.04
N ALA A 95 6.43 2.09 21.97
CA ALA A 95 7.19 3.30 21.67
C ALA A 95 8.62 3.19 22.22
N VAL A 96 9.57 3.80 21.51
CA VAL A 96 10.97 3.96 21.95
C VAL A 96 11.26 5.45 22.07
N SER A 97 11.97 5.85 23.13
CA SER A 97 12.46 7.22 23.32
C SER A 97 13.99 7.21 23.36
N PHE A 98 14.60 8.24 22.79
CA PHE A 98 16.04 8.51 22.96
C PHE A 98 16.21 9.77 23.82
N ALA A 99 17.37 9.97 24.44
CA ALA A 99 17.58 11.00 25.47
C ALA A 99 17.05 12.40 25.08
N ASP A 100 17.24 12.80 23.83
CA ASP A 100 16.84 14.12 23.31
C ASP A 100 15.67 14.05 22.30
N LEU A 101 15.11 12.87 22.04
CA LEU A 101 14.03 12.64 21.06
C LEU A 101 12.83 12.00 21.74
N GLY A 102 11.65 12.60 21.56
CA GLY A 102 10.38 12.11 22.11
C GLY A 102 10.03 10.68 21.66
N PRO A 103 9.05 10.02 22.30
CA PRO A 103 8.64 8.67 21.94
C PRO A 103 8.17 8.63 20.48
N PHE A 104 8.70 7.67 19.72
CA PHE A 104 8.20 7.36 18.39
C PHE A 104 7.69 5.91 18.32
N PRO A 105 6.68 5.63 17.47
CA PRO A 105 6.10 4.30 17.38
C PRO A 105 7.11 3.29 16.79
N PHE A 106 7.18 2.12 17.39
CA PHE A 106 8.12 1.06 17.01
C PHE A 106 7.39 -0.29 16.97
N ARG A 107 7.70 -1.08 15.94
CA ARG A 107 7.09 -2.40 15.73
C ARG A 107 8.17 -3.44 15.62
N ILE A 108 7.98 -4.56 16.31
CA ILE A 108 8.91 -5.68 16.28
C ILE A 108 8.12 -6.94 15.90
N THR A 109 8.67 -7.70 14.95
CA THR A 109 8.22 -9.06 14.66
C THR A 109 9.32 -10.04 15.05
N LEU A 110 9.00 -11.00 15.90
CA LEU A 110 9.88 -12.09 16.28
C LEU A 110 9.34 -13.39 15.70
N VAL A 111 10.14 -14.12 14.95
CA VAL A 111 9.82 -15.48 14.51
C VAL A 111 10.60 -16.45 15.38
N PHE A 112 9.92 -17.48 15.86
CA PHE A 112 10.45 -18.44 16.80
C PHE A 112 10.53 -19.84 16.19
N VAL A 113 11.58 -20.56 16.57
CA VAL A 113 11.66 -22.01 16.43
C VAL A 113 11.80 -22.65 17.81
N LEU A 114 11.19 -23.82 18.00
CA LEU A 114 11.35 -24.61 19.21
C LEU A 114 12.62 -25.48 19.08
N ASP A 115 13.64 -25.18 19.87
CA ASP A 115 14.96 -25.82 19.83
C ASP A 115 15.31 -26.38 21.22
N ASP A 116 15.51 -27.69 21.31
CA ASP A 116 15.74 -28.43 22.57
C ASP A 116 14.77 -28.06 23.71
N GLY A 117 13.48 -27.90 23.36
CA GLY A 117 12.43 -27.58 24.33
C GLY A 117 12.39 -26.13 24.80
N ALA A 118 13.16 -25.24 24.17
CA ALA A 118 13.15 -23.81 24.42
C ALA A 118 12.86 -23.03 23.12
N TRP A 119 11.97 -22.05 23.19
CA TRP A 119 11.75 -21.15 22.07
C TRP A 119 12.96 -20.25 21.84
N ARG A 120 13.44 -20.22 20.60
CA ARG A 120 14.55 -19.38 20.15
C ARG A 120 14.09 -18.47 19.03
N ILE A 121 14.53 -17.23 19.06
CA ILE A 121 14.29 -16.26 18.00
C ILE A 121 15.12 -16.66 16.78
N ALA A 122 14.44 -17.09 15.72
CA ALA A 122 15.02 -17.38 14.43
C ALA A 122 15.14 -16.11 13.57
N GLN A 123 14.18 -15.19 13.70
CA GLN A 123 14.19 -13.95 12.95
C GLN A 123 13.66 -12.82 13.81
N THR A 124 14.29 -11.66 13.69
CA THR A 124 13.79 -10.40 14.21
C THR A 124 13.66 -9.42 13.07
N HIS A 125 12.54 -8.70 13.05
CA HIS A 125 12.35 -7.55 12.18
C HIS A 125 11.88 -6.38 13.04
N ASN A 126 12.64 -5.29 12.99
CA ASN A 126 12.34 -4.05 13.67
C ASN A 126 11.97 -2.99 12.62
N SER A 127 10.95 -2.20 12.93
CA SER A 127 10.63 -1.04 12.11
C SER A 127 10.20 0.12 12.99
N VAL A 128 10.69 1.31 12.66
CA VAL A 128 10.07 2.55 13.10
C VAL A 128 8.77 2.69 12.31
N ALA A 129 7.66 2.86 13.02
CA ALA A 129 6.43 3.28 12.37
C ALA A 129 6.52 4.78 12.12
N ALA A 130 7.26 5.13 11.06
CA ALA A 130 7.24 6.46 10.49
C ALA A 130 5.95 6.63 9.70
N ASP A 131 5.38 7.84 9.74
CA ASP A 131 4.45 8.23 8.68
C ASP A 131 5.25 8.17 7.38
N ASN A 132 4.76 7.45 6.39
CA ASN A 132 5.48 7.28 5.14
C ASN A 132 5.73 8.63 4.44
N PHE A 133 5.01 9.67 4.87
CA PHE A 133 5.26 11.05 4.52
C PHE A 133 6.69 11.53 4.78
N GLU A 134 7.35 11.10 5.85
CA GLU A 134 8.69 11.60 6.20
C GLU A 134 9.82 10.90 5.46
N ASN A 135 9.66 9.62 5.08
CA ASN A 135 10.67 8.85 4.36
C ASN A 135 10.55 8.95 2.83
N VAL A 136 9.33 9.16 2.33
CA VAL A 136 9.02 9.19 0.90
C VAL A 136 8.49 10.57 0.45
N GLY A 137 8.19 11.47 1.40
CA GLY A 137 7.59 12.78 1.11
C GLY A 137 6.07 12.75 0.92
N VAL A 138 5.43 11.57 1.01
CA VAL A 138 3.99 11.33 0.78
C VAL A 138 3.42 10.20 1.67
N PRO A 139 2.16 10.25 2.14
CA PRO A 139 1.61 9.26 3.06
C PRO A 139 1.07 8.03 2.31
N LEU A 140 1.59 6.81 2.59
CA LEU A 140 1.10 5.53 2.02
C LEU A 140 -0.25 5.05 2.60
N THR A 141 -1.11 5.97 3.04
CA THR A 141 -2.53 5.65 3.19
C THR A 141 -3.11 5.85 1.80
N THR A 142 -3.41 4.74 1.12
CA THR A 142 -3.75 4.69 -0.31
C THR A 142 -4.64 5.84 -0.72
N THR A 143 -4.03 6.77 -1.45
CA THR A 143 -4.71 7.71 -2.33
C THR A 143 -4.13 7.48 -3.73
N LEU A 144 -4.86 7.91 -4.75
CA LEU A 144 -4.45 7.92 -6.16
C LEU A 144 -3.00 8.36 -6.47
N GLU A 145 -2.30 9.04 -5.55
CA GLU A 145 -0.90 9.41 -5.70
C GLU A 145 0.05 8.19 -5.80
N ASP A 146 -0.25 7.11 -5.06
CA ASP A 146 0.58 5.88 -4.96
C ASP A 146 0.34 4.87 -6.09
N LEU A 147 -0.75 5.02 -6.83
CA LEU A 147 -1.10 4.14 -7.95
C LEU A 147 -0.10 4.27 -9.12
N VAL A 148 0.66 5.35 -9.15
CA VAL A 148 1.77 5.59 -10.08
C VAL A 148 3.07 4.92 -9.61
N ASP A 149 3.29 4.80 -8.31
CA ASP A 149 4.54 4.27 -7.74
C ASP A 149 4.48 2.75 -7.55
N ALA A 150 3.29 2.18 -7.32
CA ALA A 150 3.04 0.73 -7.30
C ALA A 150 3.03 0.06 -8.69
N LEU A 151 3.57 0.72 -9.71
CA LEU A 151 3.76 0.16 -11.06
C LEU A 151 5.09 -0.59 -11.21
N ASP A 152 6.02 -0.48 -10.24
CA ASP A 152 7.40 -0.95 -10.40
C ASP A 152 7.76 -2.29 -9.69
N ASP A 153 6.82 -3.04 -9.10
CA ASP A 153 7.15 -4.31 -8.44
C ASP A 153 6.60 -5.56 -9.16
N GLU A 154 7.53 -6.34 -9.73
CA GLU A 154 7.29 -7.68 -10.26
C GLU A 154 6.93 -8.65 -9.12
N SER A 155 5.68 -9.14 -9.06
CA SER A 155 5.34 -10.55 -8.77
C SER A 155 3.83 -10.76 -8.57
N GLU A 156 3.13 -11.34 -9.56
CA GLU A 156 2.70 -12.74 -9.53
C GLU A 156 1.87 -13.09 -10.78
N SER A 157 2.37 -14.11 -11.48
CA SER A 157 1.84 -14.65 -12.73
C SER A 157 0.62 -15.55 -12.47
N ARG A 158 -0.55 -15.27 -13.10
CA ARG A 158 -1.53 -16.32 -13.50
C ARG A 158 -2.76 -15.95 -14.39
N LEU A 159 -2.87 -14.79 -15.07
CA LEU A 159 -4.03 -14.52 -15.95
C LEU A 159 -3.65 -14.01 -17.36
N ARG A 160 -2.88 -14.83 -18.09
CA ARG A 160 -2.46 -14.54 -19.47
C ARG A 160 -3.60 -14.71 -20.47
N SER A 161 -4.30 -13.63 -20.89
CA SER A 161 -4.72 -13.38 -22.30
C SER A 161 -5.74 -12.25 -22.60
N ALA A 162 -6.20 -11.40 -21.65
CA ALA A 162 -7.26 -10.42 -21.97
C ALA A 162 -6.82 -8.94 -22.14
N VAL A 163 -5.60 -8.56 -21.74
CA VAL A 163 -5.20 -7.14 -21.64
C VAL A 163 -4.76 -6.54 -23.00
N PRO A 164 -5.30 -5.37 -23.42
CA PRO A 164 -4.91 -4.60 -24.61
C PRO A 164 -3.38 -4.37 -24.77
N GLN A 165 -2.90 -4.26 -26.02
CA GLN A 165 -1.48 -3.94 -26.33
C GLN A 165 -1.37 -2.80 -27.34
N GLY A 166 -0.35 -1.94 -27.20
CA GLY A 166 -0.10 -0.81 -28.10
C GLY A 166 -0.67 0.51 -27.54
N THR A 167 -1.36 1.27 -28.39
CA THR A 167 -2.09 2.47 -27.97
C THR A 167 -3.36 2.04 -27.24
N VAL A 168 -3.44 2.39 -25.95
CA VAL A 168 -4.56 2.01 -25.07
C VAL A 168 -5.15 3.24 -24.41
N THR A 169 -6.46 3.18 -24.10
CA THR A 169 -7.10 4.20 -23.26
C THR A 169 -7.18 3.68 -21.84
N LEU A 170 -6.56 4.42 -20.92
CA LEU A 170 -6.51 4.12 -19.51
C LEU A 170 -7.52 4.98 -18.77
N MET A 171 -8.29 4.36 -17.90
CA MET A 171 -9.19 5.00 -16.96
C MET A 171 -8.68 4.73 -15.54
N PHE A 172 -8.55 5.79 -14.76
CA PHE A 172 -8.28 5.71 -13.33
C PHE A 172 -9.43 6.26 -12.53
N THR A 173 -9.74 5.60 -11.42
CA THR A 173 -10.75 6.03 -10.46
C THR A 173 -10.15 6.08 -9.06
N ASP A 174 -10.69 6.94 -8.20
CA ASP A 174 -10.37 7.04 -6.76
C ASP A 174 -11.52 7.74 -6.03
N ILE A 175 -11.73 7.47 -4.74
CA ILE A 175 -12.82 8.04 -3.96
C ILE A 175 -12.35 9.32 -3.24
N GLU A 176 -13.04 10.45 -3.49
CA GLU A 176 -12.76 11.69 -2.78
C GLU A 176 -12.96 11.53 -1.26
N ASP A 177 -11.98 11.99 -0.48
CA ASP A 177 -12.00 11.97 1.00
C ASP A 177 -12.20 10.55 1.59
N SER A 178 -11.72 9.51 0.90
CA SER A 178 -11.87 8.09 1.27
C SER A 178 -11.43 7.78 2.69
N THR A 179 -10.30 8.30 3.16
CA THR A 179 -9.86 8.12 4.56
C THR A 179 -10.87 8.66 5.57
N LYS A 180 -11.41 9.85 5.34
CA LYS A 180 -12.45 10.43 6.23
C LYS A 180 -13.73 9.60 6.17
N MET A 181 -14.08 9.09 4.98
CA MET A 181 -15.23 8.22 4.80
C MET A 181 -15.05 6.89 5.54
N ALA A 182 -13.87 6.27 5.44
CA ALA A 182 -13.51 5.04 6.14
C ALA A 182 -13.59 5.22 7.66
N THR A 183 -13.02 6.29 8.21
CA THR A 183 -13.12 6.60 9.65
C THR A 183 -14.56 6.77 10.11
N ARG A 184 -15.41 7.43 9.31
CA ARG A 184 -16.82 7.67 9.65
C ARG A 184 -17.67 6.38 9.59
N LEU A 185 -17.39 5.51 8.63
CA LEU A 185 -18.17 4.28 8.40
C LEU A 185 -17.72 3.12 9.29
N GLY A 186 -16.44 3.10 9.69
CA GLY A 186 -15.80 1.97 10.35
C GLY A 186 -15.47 0.83 9.38
N ASP A 187 -14.52 -0.01 9.77
CA ASP A 187 -13.83 -0.96 8.87
C ASP A 187 -14.78 -1.93 8.13
N GLN A 188 -15.81 -2.43 8.80
CA GLN A 188 -16.73 -3.41 8.21
C GLN A 188 -17.62 -2.80 7.11
N ALA A 189 -18.16 -1.60 7.34
CA ALA A 189 -18.98 -0.90 6.38
C ALA A 189 -18.13 -0.35 5.22
N TRP A 190 -16.94 0.18 5.54
CA TRP A 190 -15.95 0.58 4.53
C TRP A 190 -15.57 -0.57 3.60
N SER A 191 -15.21 -1.73 4.18
CA SER A 191 -14.86 -2.93 3.42
C SER A 191 -16.01 -3.41 2.52
N SER A 192 -17.27 -3.24 2.95
CA SER A 192 -18.44 -3.58 2.14
C SER A 192 -18.66 -2.61 0.99
N LEU A 193 -18.44 -1.31 1.24
CA LEU A 193 -18.50 -0.25 0.23
C LEU A 193 -17.43 -0.46 -0.84
N ILE A 194 -16.19 -0.74 -0.46
CA ILE A 194 -15.08 -1.03 -1.40
C ILE A 194 -15.38 -2.27 -2.24
N ARG A 195 -15.88 -3.35 -1.64
CA ARG A 195 -16.31 -4.53 -2.43
C ARG A 195 -17.42 -4.22 -3.43
N HIS A 196 -18.29 -3.25 -3.13
CA HIS A 196 -19.32 -2.83 -4.07
C HIS A 196 -18.73 -1.95 -5.17
N HIS A 197 -17.88 -1.00 -4.81
CA HIS A 197 -17.10 -0.16 -5.73
C HIS A 197 -16.37 -1.01 -6.78
N ASP A 198 -15.56 -1.97 -6.35
CA ASP A 198 -14.74 -2.79 -7.23
C ASP A 198 -15.58 -3.63 -8.20
N ARG A 199 -16.65 -4.25 -7.69
CA ARG A 199 -17.59 -5.04 -8.51
C ARG A 199 -18.30 -4.18 -9.56
N THR A 200 -18.75 -2.99 -9.17
CA THR A 200 -19.43 -2.06 -10.09
C THR A 200 -18.49 -1.63 -11.23
N ILE A 201 -17.22 -1.35 -10.92
CA ILE A 201 -16.22 -0.99 -11.94
C ILE A 201 -15.94 -2.19 -12.85
N ASP A 202 -15.72 -3.38 -12.30
CA ASP A 202 -15.42 -4.58 -13.08
C ASP A 202 -16.56 -4.94 -14.05
N ASP A 203 -17.80 -4.92 -13.55
CA ASP A 203 -19.00 -5.23 -14.36
C ASP A 203 -19.17 -4.22 -15.52
N ILE A 204 -19.04 -2.92 -15.23
CA ILE A 204 -19.18 -1.86 -16.23
C ILE A 204 -18.01 -1.90 -17.22
N ALA A 205 -16.78 -2.10 -16.75
CA ALA A 205 -15.61 -2.24 -17.61
C ALA A 205 -15.79 -3.41 -18.57
N GLY A 206 -16.10 -4.61 -18.05
CA GLY A 206 -16.30 -5.81 -18.85
C GLY A 206 -17.43 -5.66 -19.89
N LYS A 207 -18.54 -5.04 -19.51
CA LYS A 207 -19.66 -4.73 -20.43
C LYS A 207 -19.23 -3.83 -21.59
N ASN A 208 -18.30 -2.91 -21.35
CA ASN A 208 -17.77 -1.96 -22.35
C ASN A 208 -16.45 -2.45 -22.97
N GLY A 209 -16.10 -3.74 -22.86
CA GLY A 209 -14.88 -4.28 -23.48
C GLY A 209 -13.56 -3.79 -22.86
N GLY A 210 -13.63 -3.23 -21.66
CA GLY A 210 -12.48 -2.91 -20.83
C GLY A 210 -12.05 -4.08 -19.96
N VAL A 211 -10.85 -3.96 -19.41
CA VAL A 211 -10.28 -4.92 -18.47
C VAL A 211 -9.87 -4.16 -17.21
N LEU A 212 -10.41 -4.57 -16.06
CA LEU A 212 -9.91 -4.14 -14.76
C LEU A 212 -8.50 -4.71 -14.58
N VAL A 213 -7.50 -3.84 -14.61
CA VAL A 213 -6.08 -4.20 -14.51
C VAL A 213 -5.74 -4.50 -13.04
N LYS A 214 -6.09 -3.57 -12.15
CA LYS A 214 -5.89 -3.71 -10.70
C LYS A 214 -6.78 -2.76 -9.90
N THR A 215 -7.04 -3.12 -8.65
CA THR A 215 -7.62 -2.25 -7.62
C THR A 215 -6.59 -2.01 -6.52
N LEU A 216 -6.60 -0.82 -5.95
CA LEU A 216 -5.67 -0.36 -4.92
C LEU A 216 -6.45 0.44 -3.89
N GLY A 217 -6.98 -0.24 -2.88
CA GLY A 217 -7.79 0.38 -1.83
C GLY A 217 -9.13 0.87 -2.37
N ASP A 218 -9.25 2.18 -2.55
CA ASP A 218 -10.41 2.90 -3.05
C ASP A 218 -10.25 3.37 -4.51
N GLY A 219 -9.13 3.04 -5.16
CA GLY A 219 -8.87 3.32 -6.56
C GLY A 219 -8.84 2.09 -7.46
N ALA A 220 -9.07 2.31 -8.75
CA ALA A 220 -9.01 1.27 -9.77
C ALA A 220 -8.33 1.75 -11.06
N MET A 221 -7.69 0.81 -11.74
CA MET A 221 -7.10 0.98 -13.06
C MET A 221 -7.82 0.09 -14.07
N VAL A 222 -8.33 0.70 -15.14
CA VAL A 222 -9.02 -0.03 -16.22
C VAL A 222 -8.41 0.35 -17.56
N ALA A 223 -8.21 -0.64 -18.42
CA ALA A 223 -7.67 -0.44 -19.76
C ALA A 223 -8.66 -0.84 -20.85
N PHE A 224 -8.71 -0.05 -21.92
CA PHE A 224 -9.59 -0.22 -23.06
C PHE A 224 -8.81 -0.11 -24.36
N ASN A 225 -9.15 -0.96 -25.34
CA ASN A 225 -8.69 -0.80 -26.74
C ASN A 225 -9.36 0.39 -27.44
N SER A 226 -10.53 0.81 -26.96
CA SER A 226 -11.39 1.81 -27.59
C SER A 226 -11.58 3.01 -26.66
N THR A 227 -11.16 4.19 -27.11
CA THR A 227 -11.35 5.45 -26.36
C THR A 227 -12.83 5.77 -26.16
N ARG A 228 -13.67 5.43 -27.13
CA ARG A 228 -15.13 5.61 -27.02
C ARG A 228 -15.72 4.75 -25.91
N ASP A 229 -15.29 3.50 -25.83
CA ASP A 229 -15.83 2.58 -24.83
C ASP A 229 -15.36 2.93 -23.43
N ALA A 230 -14.10 3.40 -23.28
CA ALA A 230 -13.58 3.93 -22.02
C ALA A 230 -14.42 5.12 -21.51
N VAL A 231 -14.76 6.05 -22.40
CA VAL A 231 -15.56 7.23 -22.05
C VAL A 231 -17.01 6.86 -21.72
N THR A 232 -17.60 5.89 -22.43
CA THR A 232 -18.92 5.34 -22.07
C THR A 232 -18.88 4.70 -20.70
N ALA A 233 -17.88 3.84 -20.43
CA ALA A 233 -17.70 3.19 -19.15
C ALA A 233 -17.54 4.21 -18.00
N ALA A 234 -16.74 5.25 -18.19
CA ALA A 234 -16.55 6.30 -17.18
C ALA A 234 -17.86 6.99 -16.78
N ARG A 235 -18.74 7.29 -17.76
CA ARG A 235 -20.06 7.88 -17.49
C ARG A 235 -20.98 6.91 -16.75
N GLU A 236 -20.97 5.64 -17.14
CA GLU A 236 -21.74 4.59 -16.46
C GLU A 236 -21.27 4.41 -15.02
N VAL A 237 -19.95 4.39 -14.77
CA VAL A 237 -19.36 4.33 -13.42
C VAL A 237 -19.77 5.54 -12.58
N GLN A 238 -19.62 6.76 -13.13
CA GLN A 238 -19.98 7.98 -12.40
C GLN A 238 -21.48 7.99 -12.03
N SER A 239 -22.35 7.58 -12.96
CA SER A 239 -23.79 7.50 -12.72
C SER A 239 -24.14 6.41 -11.70
N ALA A 240 -23.44 5.27 -11.71
CA ALA A 240 -23.67 4.20 -10.75
C ALA A 240 -23.28 4.64 -9.33
N PHE A 241 -22.20 5.40 -9.18
CA PHE A 241 -21.71 5.88 -7.88
C PHE A 241 -22.50 7.05 -7.30
N GLN A 242 -23.18 7.83 -8.14
CA GLN A 242 -24.17 8.82 -7.70
C GLN A 242 -25.42 8.17 -7.10
N ALA A 243 -25.76 6.94 -7.49
CA ALA A 243 -26.85 6.20 -6.87
C ALA A 243 -26.38 5.70 -5.49
N ALA A 244 -26.80 6.38 -4.41
CA ALA A 244 -26.37 6.06 -3.06
C ALA A 244 -26.59 4.58 -2.70
N VAL A 245 -25.52 3.94 -2.20
CA VAL A 245 -25.53 2.56 -1.71
C VAL A 245 -25.61 2.61 -0.19
N ASP A 246 -26.63 1.98 0.39
CA ASP A 246 -26.89 2.03 1.84
C ASP A 246 -26.91 3.47 2.41
N GLY A 247 -27.39 4.43 1.60
CA GLY A 247 -27.46 5.85 1.96
C GLY A 247 -26.13 6.62 1.86
N THR A 248 -25.07 5.99 1.33
CA THR A 248 -23.77 6.62 1.09
C THR A 248 -23.52 6.78 -0.41
N GLU A 249 -23.33 8.02 -0.85
CA GLU A 249 -22.90 8.36 -2.20
C GLU A 249 -21.38 8.19 -2.32
N ILE A 250 -20.93 7.55 -3.40
CA ILE A 250 -19.49 7.46 -3.72
C ILE A 250 -19.16 8.62 -4.66
N ARG A 251 -18.33 9.55 -4.19
CA ARG A 251 -17.85 10.67 -5.02
C ARG A 251 -16.52 10.30 -5.66
N ALA A 252 -16.58 9.49 -6.71
CA ALA A 252 -15.39 9.08 -7.45
C ALA A 252 -14.81 10.23 -8.29
N ARG A 253 -13.49 10.34 -8.28
CA ARG A 253 -12.67 11.14 -9.19
C ARG A 253 -12.24 10.23 -10.34
N ILE A 254 -12.52 10.60 -11.57
CA ILE A 254 -12.18 9.77 -12.73
C ILE A 254 -11.28 10.53 -13.70
N GLY A 255 -10.27 9.86 -14.26
CA GLY A 255 -9.37 10.42 -15.25
C GLY A 255 -9.15 9.47 -16.41
N LEU A 256 -9.17 9.99 -17.64
CA LEU A 256 -8.88 9.23 -18.85
C LEU A 256 -7.74 9.83 -19.66
N HIS A 257 -6.86 8.95 -20.14
CA HIS A 257 -5.84 9.29 -21.11
C HIS A 257 -5.63 8.15 -22.10
N VAL A 258 -5.26 8.50 -23.33
CA VAL A 258 -4.89 7.55 -24.38
C VAL A 258 -3.44 7.76 -24.76
N GLY A 259 -2.67 6.68 -24.81
CA GLY A 259 -1.27 6.72 -25.18
C GLY A 259 -0.70 5.33 -25.37
N ASP A 260 0.53 5.27 -25.86
CA ASP A 260 1.28 4.03 -25.94
C ASP A 260 1.68 3.58 -24.55
N ALA A 261 1.32 2.34 -24.21
CA ALA A 261 1.70 1.74 -22.95
C ALA A 261 2.38 0.40 -23.23
N VAL A 262 3.55 0.20 -22.63
CA VAL A 262 4.28 -1.06 -22.74
C VAL A 262 3.69 -2.01 -21.71
N ARG A 263 3.16 -3.13 -22.20
CA ARG A 263 2.64 -4.18 -21.33
C ARG A 263 3.79 -4.96 -20.70
N THR A 264 3.82 -5.05 -19.38
CA THR A 264 4.73 -5.90 -18.63
C THR A 264 3.90 -6.89 -17.81
N GLY A 265 3.81 -8.15 -18.26
CA GLY A 265 2.94 -9.14 -17.61
C GLY A 265 1.44 -8.83 -17.81
N ASP A 266 0.74 -8.52 -16.71
CA ASP A 266 -0.66 -8.12 -16.68
C ASP A 266 -0.83 -6.62 -16.33
N ASP A 267 0.27 -5.85 -16.31
CA ASP A 267 0.29 -4.41 -16.00
C ASP A 267 0.76 -3.56 -17.19
N TYR A 268 0.66 -2.24 -17.06
CA TYR A 268 1.18 -1.25 -17.99
C TYR A 268 2.25 -0.40 -17.34
N LEU A 269 3.35 -0.17 -18.07
CA LEU A 269 4.38 0.78 -17.70
C LEU A 269 4.41 1.95 -18.69
N GLY A 270 4.74 3.12 -18.16
CA GLY A 270 5.14 4.28 -18.96
C GLY A 270 4.31 5.53 -18.74
N LEU A 271 4.69 6.58 -19.47
CA LEU A 271 4.16 7.94 -19.31
C LEU A 271 2.63 8.04 -19.46
N ALA A 272 2.01 7.17 -20.27
CA ALA A 272 0.57 7.16 -20.46
C ALA A 272 -0.18 6.80 -19.16
N VAL A 273 0.36 5.86 -18.37
CA VAL A 273 -0.22 5.43 -17.10
C VAL A 273 -0.16 6.56 -16.08
N ASN A 274 1.03 7.14 -15.94
CA ASN A 274 1.29 8.26 -15.03
C ASN A 274 0.40 9.45 -15.37
N LYS A 275 0.26 9.78 -16.65
CA LYS A 275 -0.61 10.88 -17.09
C LYS A 275 -2.08 10.60 -16.79
N ALA A 276 -2.59 9.40 -17.07
CA ALA A 276 -3.98 9.05 -16.76
C ALA A 276 -4.29 9.16 -15.25
N ALA A 277 -3.39 8.66 -14.40
CA ALA A 277 -3.52 8.74 -12.95
C ALA A 277 -3.50 10.19 -12.44
N ARG A 278 -2.59 11.03 -12.97
CA ARG A 278 -2.53 12.46 -12.58
C ARG A 278 -3.75 13.25 -13.06
N ILE A 279 -4.37 12.85 -14.17
CA ILE A 279 -5.63 13.44 -14.63
C ILE A 279 -6.77 13.11 -13.66
N ALA A 280 -6.86 11.85 -13.21
CA ALA A 280 -7.84 11.48 -12.19
C ALA A 280 -7.61 12.27 -10.88
N ALA A 281 -6.35 12.56 -10.52
CA ALA A 281 -6.00 13.28 -9.29
C ALA A 281 -6.39 14.76 -9.34
N ALA A 282 -6.40 15.34 -10.54
CA ALA A 282 -6.83 16.70 -10.78
C ALA A 282 -8.37 16.86 -10.75
N ALA A 283 -9.13 15.76 -10.85
CA ALA A 283 -10.59 15.78 -10.80
C ALA A 283 -11.10 15.97 -9.36
N ARG A 284 -12.28 16.58 -9.21
CA ARG A 284 -13.01 16.61 -7.94
C ARG A 284 -13.93 15.39 -7.82
N GLY A 285 -14.39 15.08 -6.61
CA GLY A 285 -15.35 14.00 -6.41
C GLY A 285 -16.62 14.22 -7.23
N GLY A 286 -16.99 13.26 -8.07
CA GLY A 286 -18.10 13.40 -9.01
C GLY A 286 -17.69 13.83 -10.42
N GLU A 287 -16.43 14.22 -10.64
CA GLU A 287 -15.93 14.68 -11.93
C GLU A 287 -15.16 13.59 -12.67
N THR A 288 -15.33 13.58 -13.99
CA THR A 288 -14.50 12.81 -14.91
C THR A 288 -13.71 13.77 -15.79
N LEU A 289 -12.39 13.76 -15.70
CA LEU A 289 -11.49 14.53 -16.56
C LEU A 289 -10.90 13.67 -17.67
N ILE A 290 -10.69 14.26 -18.84
CA ILE A 290 -10.04 13.61 -19.98
C ILE A 290 -8.88 14.46 -20.48
N SER A 291 -7.87 13.82 -21.06
CA SER A 291 -6.81 14.53 -21.78
C SER A 291 -7.27 15.04 -23.16
N ASP A 292 -6.57 16.04 -23.67
CA ASP A 292 -6.58 16.45 -25.09
C ASP A 292 -6.52 15.26 -26.08
N ALA A 293 -5.65 14.27 -25.84
CA ALA A 293 -5.52 13.10 -26.71
C ALA A 293 -6.82 12.27 -26.81
N VAL A 294 -7.55 12.10 -25.70
CA VAL A 294 -8.86 11.42 -25.68
C VAL A 294 -9.86 12.21 -26.50
N ARG A 295 -9.89 13.55 -26.35
CA ARG A 295 -10.75 14.43 -27.14
C ARG A 295 -10.47 14.30 -28.64
N MET A 296 -9.19 14.28 -29.03
CA MET A 296 -8.78 14.17 -30.44
C MET A 296 -9.24 12.86 -31.06
N LEU A 297 -9.11 11.72 -30.37
CA LEU A 297 -9.52 10.42 -30.90
C LEU A 297 -11.03 10.24 -31.03
N LEU A 298 -11.83 10.94 -30.23
CA LEU A 298 -13.29 10.92 -30.35
C LEU A 298 -13.80 11.74 -31.54
N GLY A 299 -12.99 12.68 -32.03
CA GLY A 299 -13.32 13.58 -33.13
C GLY A 299 -14.41 14.62 -32.80
N GLU A 300 -14.63 15.55 -33.72
CA GLU A 300 -15.60 16.64 -33.54
C GLU A 300 -17.07 16.17 -33.60
N ALA A 301 -17.34 15.03 -34.25
CA ALA A 301 -18.68 14.50 -34.47
C ALA A 301 -19.20 13.58 -33.35
N SER A 302 -18.57 13.56 -32.17
CA SER A 302 -19.05 12.73 -31.07
C SER A 302 -20.31 13.30 -30.43
N GLU A 303 -21.33 12.46 -30.17
CA GLU A 303 -22.50 12.79 -29.33
C GLU A 303 -22.14 13.03 -27.85
N ILE A 304 -20.85 12.96 -27.51
CA ILE A 304 -20.31 13.12 -26.16
C ILE A 304 -19.98 14.60 -25.94
N ALA A 305 -20.51 15.16 -24.85
CA ALA A 305 -20.30 16.56 -24.50
C ALA A 305 -19.08 16.73 -23.58
N PHE A 306 -18.34 17.81 -23.80
CA PHE A 306 -17.18 18.18 -22.99
C PHE A 306 -17.34 19.61 -22.46
N GLY A 307 -16.74 19.88 -21.31
CA GLY A 307 -16.55 21.25 -20.82
C GLY A 307 -15.52 22.02 -21.65
N GLU A 308 -15.41 23.32 -21.37
CA GLU A 308 -14.34 24.13 -21.95
C GLU A 308 -12.96 23.58 -21.55
N PRO A 309 -12.01 23.48 -22.49
CA PRO A 309 -10.65 23.08 -22.17
C PRO A 309 -9.99 24.03 -21.19
N PHE A 310 -9.19 23.48 -20.28
CA PHE A 310 -8.36 24.26 -19.37
C PHE A 310 -6.97 23.65 -19.24
N ASP A 311 -6.00 24.51 -19.01
CA ASP A 311 -4.60 24.14 -18.88
C ASP A 311 -4.23 23.98 -17.40
N THR A 312 -3.48 22.93 -17.08
CA THR A 312 -3.02 22.64 -15.73
C THR A 312 -1.67 21.95 -15.72
N ASP A 313 -0.93 22.10 -14.64
CA ASP A 313 0.30 21.35 -14.40
C ASP A 313 -0.05 20.04 -13.70
N LEU A 314 0.52 18.93 -14.17
CA LEU A 314 0.34 17.62 -13.56
C LEU A 314 1.60 17.23 -12.80
N LYS A 315 1.47 16.97 -11.49
CA LYS A 315 2.59 16.64 -10.60
C LYS A 315 3.47 15.52 -11.19
N GLY A 316 4.76 15.81 -11.34
CA GLY A 316 5.76 14.87 -11.87
C GLY A 316 5.81 14.76 -13.40
N LEU A 317 4.98 15.51 -14.13
CA LEU A 317 5.03 15.60 -15.59
C LEU A 317 5.50 16.99 -16.01
N SER A 318 6.38 17.02 -17.01
CA SER A 318 6.92 18.28 -17.52
C SER A 318 5.93 18.97 -18.47
N GLY A 319 5.80 20.28 -18.30
CA GLY A 319 4.99 21.14 -19.18
C GLY A 319 3.53 21.25 -18.75
N THR A 320 2.77 21.99 -19.54
CA THR A 320 1.36 22.26 -19.29
C THR A 320 0.50 21.25 -20.04
N HIS A 321 -0.59 20.80 -19.41
CA HIS A 321 -1.49 19.80 -19.94
C HIS A 321 -2.91 20.35 -20.06
N THR A 322 -3.49 20.24 -21.25
CA THR A 322 -4.88 20.63 -21.50
C THR A 322 -5.82 19.48 -21.17
N LEU A 323 -6.76 19.73 -20.25
CA LEU A 323 -7.77 18.78 -19.80
C LEU A 323 -9.18 19.32 -20.08
N MET A 324 -10.15 18.41 -20.08
CA MET A 324 -11.56 18.74 -20.27
C MET A 324 -12.42 17.91 -19.33
N LEU A 325 -13.50 18.52 -18.80
CA LEU A 325 -14.53 17.79 -18.07
C LEU A 325 -15.40 17.00 -19.05
N LEU A 326 -15.64 15.72 -18.78
CA LEU A 326 -16.63 14.91 -19.48
C LEU A 326 -18.02 15.18 -18.89
N ARG A 327 -19.02 15.45 -19.74
CA ARG A 327 -20.40 15.75 -19.35
C ARG A 327 -21.39 14.62 -19.69
#